data_AF-A0A9D6XUB3-F1
#
_entry.id   AF-A0A9D6XUB3-F1
#
_cell.length_a   1.000
_cell.length_b   1.000
_cell.length_c   1.000
_cell.angle_alpha   90.00
_cell.angle_beta   90.00
_cell.angle_gamma   90.00
#
_symmetry.space_group_name_H-M   'P 1'
#
loop_
_entity.id
_entity.type
_entity.pdbx_description
1 polymer ?
#
loop_
_entity_poly.entity_id
_entity_poly.type
_entity_poly.pdbx_seq_one_letter_code
_entity_poly.pdbx_strand_id
1 'polypeptide(L)'
;MNRFILAVVLSAALLGCTDKEVAPTGAGKQATADIPAGKTIAERDCKGCHGLDGRGAAAAIPHLAAQRESYLFASLNAYKEGKRTHAALKDMAGHMSEADLRNLAAYYASLPPVANASAKDAQLVSPYDRGKTVAAACTKCHSEDGNSKIPGLPSLAGQQPLYFVAAIQEYLHAERKTAPMHAMLKRLNRLDRESVALYFASQTPAQRAAPAVGDAAAGEPLSAVCGGCHGPHGVSTDATTPNLAGQDARYLVDAIKAYRTTRKRESMRLYVTGLSDKEIENIAAFYAVQKSRPAEKGQTFIQDLAEKCNRCHGAGADSPAMAVPKISGQDRDYLVMALRAYRDDRRESSMMHKMSLPYSDTIIESIASLYASQPAK
;
A
#
# COMPACT_ATOMS: atom_id res chain seq x y z
N MET A 1 -35.44 -7.55 63.71
CA MET A 1 -35.49 -7.05 65.10
C MET A 1 -34.37 -6.05 65.31
N ASN A 2 -34.74 -4.94 65.95
CA ASN A 2 -34.04 -3.69 66.20
C ASN A 2 -32.53 -3.68 66.53
N ARG A 3 -31.87 -2.66 65.92
CA ARG A 3 -30.99 -1.63 66.51
C ARG A 3 -29.65 -2.04 67.12
N PHE A 4 -28.57 -1.45 66.62
CA PHE A 4 -27.69 -0.58 67.42
C PHE A 4 -26.99 0.47 66.53
N ILE A 5 -27.00 1.71 67.02
CA ILE A 5 -26.40 2.92 66.46
C ILE A 5 -24.97 3.03 67.00
N LEU A 6 -24.00 3.43 66.17
CA LEU A 6 -22.79 4.09 66.67
C LEU A 6 -22.38 5.21 65.71
N ALA A 7 -22.48 6.45 66.20
CA ALA A 7 -21.91 7.64 65.62
C ALA A 7 -20.63 7.97 66.39
N VAL A 8 -19.51 8.20 65.69
CA VAL A 8 -18.33 8.87 66.26
C VAL A 8 -17.74 9.85 65.24
N VAL A 9 -18.08 11.11 65.51
CA VAL A 9 -17.38 12.38 65.34
C VAL A 9 -16.04 12.41 64.60
N LEU A 10 -16.06 13.25 63.56
CA LEU A 10 -14.96 13.78 62.75
C LEU A 10 -14.19 14.86 63.53
N SER A 11 -12.87 14.69 63.71
CA SER A 11 -11.97 15.74 64.21
C SER A 11 -10.97 16.12 63.12
N ALA A 12 -11.02 17.39 62.72
CA ALA A 12 -10.10 18.04 61.81
C ALA A 12 -8.76 18.33 62.50
N ALA A 13 -7.66 18.10 61.78
CA ALA A 13 -6.36 18.70 62.07
C ALA A 13 -5.75 19.19 60.75
N LEU A 14 -5.72 20.51 60.61
CA LEU A 14 -5.09 21.26 59.53
C LEU A 14 -3.57 21.27 59.76
N LEU A 15 -2.81 20.73 58.81
CA LEU A 15 -1.38 21.00 58.66
C LEU A 15 -1.17 21.56 57.25
N GLY A 16 -0.84 22.85 57.19
CA GLY A 16 -0.58 23.59 55.97
C GLY A 16 0.71 23.12 55.31
N CYS A 17 0.58 22.68 54.05
CA CYS A 17 1.67 22.62 53.11
C CYS A 17 1.77 23.99 52.43
N THR A 18 2.94 24.61 52.50
CA THR A 18 3.27 25.82 51.76
C THR A 18 3.58 25.43 50.31
N ASP A 19 2.69 25.80 49.40
CA ASP A 19 2.93 25.69 47.96
C ASP A 19 3.99 26.72 47.57
N LYS A 20 5.22 26.25 47.31
CA LYS A 20 6.16 27.00 46.47
C LYS A 20 5.62 26.96 45.05
N GLU A 21 5.01 28.06 44.61
CA GLU A 21 4.75 28.34 43.20
C GLU A 21 6.07 28.23 42.42
N VAL A 22 6.22 27.13 41.69
CA VAL A 22 7.17 27.05 40.59
C VAL A 22 6.53 27.80 39.44
N ALA A 23 6.94 29.05 39.25
CA ALA A 23 6.58 29.83 38.07
C ALA A 23 6.91 29.02 36.80
N PRO A 24 5.99 28.94 35.81
CA PRO A 24 6.30 28.29 34.56
C PRO A 24 7.42 29.09 33.88
N THR A 25 8.58 28.45 33.75
CA THR A 25 9.67 28.94 32.91
C THR A 25 9.14 29.11 31.49
N GLY A 26 9.43 30.28 30.92
CA GLY A 26 8.69 30.84 29.80
C GLY A 26 8.52 29.88 28.62
N ALA A 27 7.26 29.73 28.19
CA ALA A 27 6.96 29.51 26.80
C ALA A 27 7.50 30.75 26.05
N GLY A 28 8.71 30.65 25.49
CA GLY A 28 9.25 31.67 24.62
C GLY A 28 8.21 31.94 23.53
N LYS A 29 7.81 33.22 23.39
CA LYS A 29 7.03 33.68 22.23
C LYS A 29 7.75 33.15 20.99
N GLN A 30 7.15 32.18 20.29
CA GLN A 30 7.66 31.75 19.00
C GLN A 30 7.73 32.99 18.12
N ALA A 31 8.94 33.38 17.72
CA ALA A 31 9.13 34.52 16.84
C ALA A 31 8.37 34.23 15.54
N THR A 32 7.54 35.19 15.13
CA THR A 32 6.83 35.14 13.86
C THR A 32 7.83 35.05 12.71
N ALA A 33 7.59 34.16 11.75
CA ALA A 33 8.49 33.95 10.62
C ALA A 33 8.65 35.22 9.76
N ASP A 34 9.88 35.48 9.29
CA ASP A 34 10.25 36.56 8.39
C ASP A 34 10.34 36.04 6.95
N ILE A 35 9.29 36.32 6.16
CA ILE A 35 9.18 35.89 4.76
C ILE A 35 10.29 36.49 3.87
N PRO A 36 10.59 37.81 3.92
CA PRO A 36 11.75 38.39 3.22
C PRO A 36 13.09 37.72 3.53
N ALA A 37 13.37 37.40 4.80
CA ALA A 37 14.58 36.65 5.17
C ALA A 37 14.56 35.24 4.56
N GLY A 38 13.41 34.56 4.61
CA GLY A 38 13.20 33.25 3.99
C GLY A 38 13.44 33.25 2.48
N LYS A 39 12.96 34.29 1.78
CA LYS A 39 13.22 34.50 0.35
C LYS A 39 14.71 34.63 0.05
N THR A 40 15.44 35.40 0.87
CA THR A 40 16.89 35.59 0.70
C THR A 40 17.64 34.27 0.82
N ILE A 41 17.26 33.42 1.78
CA ILE A 41 17.81 32.05 1.93
C ILE A 41 17.45 31.20 0.71
N ALA A 42 16.19 31.24 0.27
CA ALA A 42 15.75 30.49 -0.92
C ALA A 42 16.52 30.90 -2.19
N GLU A 43 16.80 32.20 -2.36
CA GLU A 43 17.60 32.74 -3.47
C GLU A 43 19.06 32.27 -3.49
N ARG A 44 19.64 32.03 -2.32
CA ARG A 44 21.01 31.56 -2.17
C ARG A 44 21.12 30.05 -2.32
N ASP A 45 20.26 29.31 -1.61
CA ASP A 45 20.50 27.88 -1.35
C ASP A 45 19.48 26.96 -2.06
N CYS A 46 18.25 27.43 -2.30
CA CYS A 46 17.16 26.54 -2.73
C CYS A 46 16.79 26.68 -4.20
N LYS A 47 16.91 27.88 -4.78
CA LYS A 47 16.39 28.20 -6.12
C LYS A 47 16.94 27.32 -7.24
N GLY A 48 18.19 26.86 -7.10
CA GLY A 48 18.86 26.05 -8.13
C GLY A 48 18.14 24.73 -8.40
N CYS A 49 17.48 24.17 -7.38
CA CYS A 49 16.70 22.95 -7.50
C CYS A 49 15.19 23.23 -7.44
N HIS A 50 14.71 24.07 -6.52
CA HIS A 50 13.28 24.22 -6.27
C HIS A 50 12.64 25.39 -7.02
N GLY A 51 13.43 26.26 -7.65
CA GLY A 51 12.96 27.55 -8.14
C GLY A 51 12.62 28.50 -6.99
N LEU A 52 12.53 29.79 -7.31
CA LEU A 52 12.00 30.79 -6.38
C LEU A 52 10.48 30.76 -6.30
N ASP A 53 9.84 30.32 -7.38
CA ASP A 53 8.41 30.06 -7.43
C ASP A 53 8.02 28.70 -6.84
N GLY A 54 9.00 27.93 -6.34
CA GLY A 54 8.77 26.65 -5.66
C GLY A 54 8.24 25.55 -6.57
N ARG A 55 8.39 25.64 -7.89
CA ARG A 55 7.89 24.64 -8.86
C ARG A 55 8.81 23.43 -9.06
N GLY A 56 10.04 23.46 -8.55
CA GLY A 56 11.02 22.44 -8.91
C GLY A 56 11.58 22.67 -10.32
N ALA A 57 12.88 22.48 -10.47
CA ALA A 57 13.60 22.72 -11.71
C ALA A 57 13.57 21.51 -12.66
N ALA A 58 13.20 20.33 -12.17
CA ALA A 58 13.16 19.08 -12.93
C ALA A 58 12.19 18.07 -12.30
N ALA A 59 11.88 17.01 -13.05
CA ALA A 59 11.12 15.86 -12.55
C ALA A 59 11.79 15.27 -11.28
N ALA A 60 10.96 14.72 -10.38
CA ALA A 60 11.34 14.22 -9.06
C ALA A 60 11.81 15.29 -8.05
N ILE A 61 11.91 16.56 -8.44
CA ILE A 61 12.11 17.66 -7.49
C ILE A 61 10.74 18.13 -7.00
N PRO A 62 10.46 18.08 -5.68
CA PRO A 62 9.15 18.44 -5.17
C PRO A 62 8.84 19.92 -5.33
N HIS A 63 7.57 20.19 -5.61
CA HIS A 63 6.96 21.49 -5.48
C HIS A 63 6.87 21.88 -3.99
N LEU A 64 7.39 23.06 -3.67
CA LEU A 64 7.38 23.64 -2.33
C LEU A 64 6.33 24.74 -2.20
N ALA A 65 5.97 25.39 -3.32
CA ALA A 65 4.98 26.46 -3.34
C ALA A 65 3.62 26.01 -2.79
N ALA A 66 3.01 26.85 -1.95
CA ALA A 66 1.74 26.62 -1.26
C ALA A 66 1.67 25.34 -0.39
N GLN A 67 2.80 24.70 -0.13
CA GLN A 67 2.87 23.57 0.79
C GLN A 67 2.63 24.04 2.23
N ARG A 68 2.20 23.14 3.12
CA ARG A 68 2.00 23.51 4.53
C ARG A 68 3.31 23.95 5.16
N GLU A 69 3.31 25.12 5.80
CA GLU A 69 4.47 25.64 6.54
C GLU A 69 4.95 24.63 7.58
N SER A 70 4.01 24.03 8.33
CA SER A 70 4.29 23.00 9.35
C SER A 70 5.02 21.79 8.76
N TYR A 71 4.60 21.33 7.58
CA TYR A 71 5.26 20.22 6.88
C TYR A 71 6.64 20.58 6.34
N LEU A 72 6.79 21.77 5.77
CA LEU A 72 8.08 22.25 5.26
C LEU A 72 9.10 22.37 6.40
N PHE A 73 8.71 23.02 7.50
CA PHE A 73 9.55 23.16 8.69
C PHE A 73 9.92 21.79 9.29
N ALA A 74 8.96 20.89 9.47
CA ALA A 74 9.22 19.54 9.97
C ALA A 74 10.14 18.74 9.02
N SER A 75 9.96 18.88 7.71
CA SER A 75 10.81 18.22 6.72
C SER A 75 12.25 18.72 6.76
N LEU A 76 12.47 20.03 6.88
CA LEU A 76 13.80 20.63 7.00
C LEU A 76 14.51 20.17 8.27
N ASN A 77 13.82 20.16 9.41
CA ASN A 77 14.36 19.61 10.66
C ASN A 77 14.71 18.12 10.52
N ALA A 78 13.86 17.33 9.87
CA ALA A 78 14.15 15.91 9.65
C ALA A 78 15.40 15.70 8.78
N TYR A 79 15.68 16.57 7.79
CA TYR A 79 16.94 16.54 7.05
C TYR A 79 18.14 16.92 7.92
N LYS A 80 18.02 18.00 8.71
CA LYS A 80 19.04 18.46 9.65
C LYS A 80 19.44 17.38 10.67
N GLU A 81 18.45 16.68 11.21
CA GLU A 81 18.63 15.59 12.19
C GLU A 81 19.03 14.26 11.55
N GLY A 82 18.96 14.15 10.21
CA GLY A 82 19.27 12.92 9.48
C GLY A 82 18.15 11.86 9.48
N LYS A 83 16.99 12.13 10.08
CA LYS A 83 15.77 11.29 10.02
C LYS A 83 15.23 11.17 8.60
N ARG A 84 15.40 12.22 7.79
CA ARG A 84 15.13 12.22 6.35
C ARG A 84 16.46 12.31 5.60
N THR A 85 16.72 11.35 4.71
CA THR A 85 18.03 11.21 4.07
C THR A 85 18.04 11.87 2.68
N HIS A 86 18.90 12.87 2.51
CA HIS A 86 19.34 13.39 1.21
C HIS A 86 20.61 14.22 1.44
N ALA A 87 21.73 13.85 0.82
CA ALA A 87 23.04 14.43 1.14
C ALA A 87 23.06 15.97 1.05
N ALA A 88 22.57 16.53 -0.06
CA ALA A 88 22.54 17.97 -0.26
C ALA A 88 21.64 18.71 0.75
N LEU A 89 20.47 18.14 1.10
CA LEU A 89 19.52 18.80 2.00
C LEU A 89 19.96 18.67 3.46
N LYS A 90 20.64 17.58 3.82
CA LYS A 90 21.26 17.43 5.13
C LYS A 90 22.36 18.47 5.35
N ASP A 91 23.24 18.65 4.36
CA ASP A 91 24.30 19.66 4.44
C ASP A 91 23.73 21.07 4.55
N MET A 92 22.84 21.46 3.62
CA MET A 92 22.19 22.78 3.65
C MET A 92 21.45 23.05 4.96
N ALA A 93 20.60 22.13 5.42
CA ALA A 93 19.84 22.31 6.66
C ALA A 93 20.72 22.24 7.92
N GLY A 94 21.88 21.58 7.85
CA GLY A 94 22.86 21.47 8.93
C GLY A 94 23.42 22.82 9.38
N HIS A 95 23.61 23.74 8.43
CA HIS A 95 24.16 25.08 8.69
C HIS A 95 23.11 26.14 9.01
N MET A 96 21.82 25.81 8.93
CA MET A 96 20.71 26.74 9.16
C MET A 96 20.28 26.79 10.63
N SER A 97 19.98 27.99 11.14
CA SER A 97 19.34 28.15 12.46
C SER A 97 17.87 27.72 12.41
N GLU A 98 17.23 27.51 13.58
CA GLU A 98 15.79 27.21 13.60
C GLU A 98 14.97 28.36 12.97
N ALA A 99 15.38 29.61 13.21
CA ALA A 99 14.75 30.78 12.60
C ALA A 99 14.85 30.74 11.06
N ASP A 100 16.01 30.37 10.52
CA ASP A 100 16.19 30.20 9.06
C ASP A 100 15.24 29.16 8.49
N LEU A 101 15.09 28.01 9.17
CA LEU A 101 14.18 26.94 8.74
C LEU A 101 12.71 27.40 8.77
N ARG A 102 12.29 28.16 9.80
CA ARG A 102 10.94 28.74 9.89
C ARG A 102 10.70 29.77 8.79
N ASN A 103 11.65 30.67 8.58
CA ASN A 103 11.57 31.70 7.55
C ASN A 103 11.46 31.08 6.15
N LEU A 104 12.28 30.06 5.85
CA LEU A 104 12.24 29.35 4.58
C LEU A 104 10.92 28.60 4.36
N ALA A 105 10.41 27.93 5.40
CA ALA A 105 9.12 27.26 5.36
C ALA A 105 7.97 28.24 5.11
N ALA A 106 7.96 29.38 5.82
CA ALA A 106 6.96 30.43 5.64
C ALA A 106 7.02 31.07 4.25
N TYR A 107 8.22 31.30 3.71
CA TYR A 107 8.39 31.81 2.35
C TYR A 107 7.73 30.92 1.31
N TYR A 108 8.11 29.64 1.23
CA TYR A 108 7.55 28.73 0.22
C TYR A 108 6.05 28.46 0.45
N ALA A 109 5.60 28.40 1.71
CA ALA A 109 4.18 28.27 2.03
C ALA A 109 3.35 29.49 1.57
N SER A 110 3.92 30.69 1.54
CA SER A 110 3.25 31.92 1.12
C SER A 110 3.08 32.06 -0.40
N LEU A 111 3.81 31.26 -1.18
CA LEU A 111 3.75 31.31 -2.64
C LEU A 111 2.41 30.77 -3.17
N PRO A 112 1.95 31.24 -4.34
CA PRO A 112 0.76 30.68 -4.97
C PRO A 112 0.99 29.21 -5.36
N PRO A 113 -0.06 28.36 -5.36
CA PRO A 113 0.07 26.98 -5.81
C PRO A 113 0.65 26.86 -7.22
N VAL A 114 1.44 25.82 -7.43
CA VAL A 114 1.98 25.50 -8.75
C VAL A 114 0.81 25.17 -9.68
N ALA A 115 0.56 26.03 -10.66
CA ALA A 115 -0.36 25.72 -11.76
C ALA A 115 0.06 24.39 -12.39
N ASN A 116 -0.88 23.44 -12.47
CA ASN A 116 -0.61 22.08 -12.92
C ASN A 116 0.14 22.08 -14.25
N ALA A 117 1.13 21.19 -14.38
CA ALA A 117 1.58 20.77 -15.69
C ALA A 117 0.35 20.36 -16.50
N SER A 118 0.29 20.77 -17.76
CA SER A 118 -0.77 20.41 -18.71
C SER A 118 -1.15 18.94 -18.51
N ALA A 119 -2.43 18.68 -18.25
CA ALA A 119 -3.00 17.34 -18.03
C ALA A 119 -2.67 16.31 -19.14
N LYS A 120 -2.06 16.74 -20.25
CA LYS A 120 -1.56 15.89 -21.32
C LYS A 120 -0.40 14.97 -20.91
N ASP A 121 0.45 15.37 -19.95
CA ASP A 121 1.64 14.56 -19.59
C ASP A 121 1.38 13.61 -18.41
N ALA A 122 0.30 13.82 -17.66
CA ALA A 122 -0.14 12.98 -16.55
C ALA A 122 -1.33 12.10 -16.93
N GLN A 123 -1.25 11.40 -18.07
CA GLN A 123 -2.31 10.45 -18.45
C GLN A 123 -2.43 9.39 -17.35
N LEU A 124 -3.54 9.42 -16.60
CA LEU A 124 -3.87 8.40 -15.63
C LEU A 124 -4.10 7.10 -16.39
N VAL A 125 -3.09 6.22 -16.39
CA VAL A 125 -3.25 4.86 -16.90
C VAL A 125 -3.84 4.04 -15.77
N SER A 126 -5.14 3.76 -15.86
CA SER A 126 -5.82 2.85 -14.96
C SER A 126 -5.08 1.50 -14.92
N PRO A 127 -4.65 1.02 -13.74
CA PRO A 127 -3.91 -0.23 -13.61
C PRO A 127 -4.78 -1.41 -14.06
N TYR A 128 -6.09 -1.30 -13.87
CA TYR A 128 -7.09 -2.27 -14.32
C TYR A 128 -7.20 -2.30 -15.85
N ASP A 129 -7.28 -1.15 -16.52
CA ASP A 129 -7.43 -1.10 -17.99
C ASP A 129 -6.14 -1.54 -18.71
N ARG A 130 -4.98 -1.19 -18.14
CA ARG A 130 -3.70 -1.77 -18.55
C ARG A 130 -3.72 -3.30 -18.41
N GLY A 131 -4.20 -3.79 -17.27
CA GLY A 131 -4.31 -5.21 -16.97
C GLY A 131 -5.22 -5.94 -17.96
N LYS A 132 -6.40 -5.39 -18.24
CA LYS A 132 -7.36 -5.89 -19.22
C LYS A 132 -6.72 -6.01 -20.61
N THR A 133 -6.00 -4.98 -21.02
CA THR A 133 -5.32 -4.94 -22.34
C THR A 133 -4.27 -6.05 -22.45
N VAL A 134 -3.42 -6.20 -21.43
CA VAL A 134 -2.37 -7.24 -21.43
C VAL A 134 -2.97 -8.64 -21.26
N ALA A 135 -4.03 -8.78 -20.46
CA ALA A 135 -4.72 -10.05 -20.20
C ALA A 135 -5.36 -10.66 -21.45
N ALA A 136 -5.60 -9.87 -22.51
CA ALA A 136 -6.04 -10.38 -23.81
C ALA A 136 -5.15 -11.52 -24.35
N ALA A 137 -3.85 -11.51 -24.03
CA ALA A 137 -2.94 -12.58 -24.44
C ALA A 137 -3.16 -13.90 -23.67
N CYS A 138 -3.84 -13.87 -22.52
CA CYS A 138 -4.08 -15.03 -21.64
C CYS A 138 -5.35 -15.81 -22.01
N THR A 139 -6.27 -15.17 -22.74
CA THR A 139 -7.66 -15.62 -22.91
C THR A 139 -7.79 -16.91 -23.69
N LYS A 140 -6.83 -17.21 -24.58
CA LYS A 140 -6.80 -18.45 -25.37
C LYS A 140 -6.85 -19.71 -24.49
N CYS A 141 -6.29 -19.64 -23.28
CA CYS A 141 -6.25 -20.77 -22.35
C CYS A 141 -7.10 -20.49 -21.11
N HIS A 142 -7.02 -19.28 -20.56
CA HIS A 142 -7.68 -18.95 -19.28
C HIS A 142 -9.09 -18.36 -19.42
N SER A 143 -9.64 -18.26 -20.64
CA SER A 143 -10.88 -17.55 -20.95
C SER A 143 -10.76 -16.02 -20.81
N GLU A 144 -11.71 -15.27 -21.38
CA GLU A 144 -11.70 -13.80 -21.38
C GLU A 144 -11.70 -13.20 -19.97
N ASP A 145 -12.51 -13.76 -19.08
CA ASP A 145 -12.68 -13.34 -17.69
C ASP A 145 -11.76 -14.11 -16.72
N GLY A 146 -10.86 -14.96 -17.21
CA GLY A 146 -10.00 -15.79 -16.37
C GLY A 146 -10.70 -17.04 -15.80
N ASN A 147 -11.94 -17.34 -16.16
CA ASN A 147 -12.63 -18.56 -15.76
C ASN A 147 -12.35 -19.69 -16.74
N SER A 148 -11.21 -20.37 -16.56
CA SER A 148 -10.82 -21.45 -17.48
C SER A 148 -11.80 -22.62 -17.44
N LYS A 149 -12.21 -23.08 -18.62
CA LYS A 149 -13.07 -24.27 -18.80
C LYS A 149 -12.27 -25.53 -19.17
N ILE A 150 -10.95 -25.41 -19.29
CA ILE A 150 -10.06 -26.50 -19.70
C ILE A 150 -9.68 -27.30 -18.44
N PRO A 151 -10.00 -28.60 -18.35
CA PRO A 151 -9.65 -29.42 -17.18
C PRO A 151 -8.14 -29.42 -16.93
N GLY A 152 -7.72 -29.25 -15.66
CA GLY A 152 -6.31 -29.18 -15.26
C GLY A 152 -5.67 -27.79 -15.45
N LEU A 153 -6.36 -26.85 -16.08
CA LEU A 153 -5.87 -25.49 -16.24
C LEU A 153 -6.49 -24.57 -15.16
N PRO A 154 -5.70 -23.71 -14.50
CA PRO A 154 -6.23 -22.89 -13.43
C PRO A 154 -7.14 -21.77 -13.95
N SER A 155 -8.23 -21.53 -13.23
CA SER A 155 -8.92 -20.24 -13.21
C SER A 155 -8.04 -19.17 -12.57
N LEU A 156 -7.99 -18.01 -13.21
CA LEU A 156 -7.29 -16.80 -12.78
C LEU A 156 -8.24 -15.81 -12.06
N ALA A 157 -9.53 -15.87 -12.38
CA ALA A 157 -10.56 -14.98 -11.84
C ALA A 157 -10.61 -15.02 -10.30
N GLY A 158 -10.65 -13.84 -9.69
CA GLY A 158 -10.75 -13.65 -8.24
C GLY A 158 -9.57 -14.20 -7.45
N GLN A 159 -8.43 -14.48 -8.09
CA GLN A 159 -7.22 -14.90 -7.38
C GLN A 159 -6.56 -13.71 -6.67
N GLN A 160 -5.90 -13.96 -5.53
CA GLN A 160 -5.23 -12.91 -4.76
C GLN A 160 -4.09 -12.25 -5.55
N PRO A 161 -4.00 -10.91 -5.58
CA PRO A 161 -3.09 -10.19 -6.48
C PRO A 161 -1.61 -10.43 -6.17
N LEU A 162 -1.19 -10.46 -4.90
CA LEU A 162 0.23 -10.69 -4.56
C LEU A 162 0.64 -12.14 -4.78
N TYR A 163 -0.22 -13.10 -4.44
CA TYR A 163 -0.03 -14.49 -4.83
C TYR A 163 0.11 -14.64 -6.35
N PHE A 164 -0.72 -13.94 -7.13
CA PHE A 164 -0.66 -14.00 -8.59
C PHE A 164 0.70 -13.54 -9.11
N VAL A 165 1.18 -12.39 -8.63
CA VAL A 165 2.50 -11.86 -8.99
C VAL A 165 3.61 -12.84 -8.60
N ALA A 166 3.55 -13.39 -7.38
CA ALA A 166 4.52 -14.40 -6.94
C ALA A 166 4.48 -15.66 -7.82
N ALA A 167 3.29 -16.14 -8.18
CA ALA A 167 3.12 -17.28 -9.08
C ALA A 167 3.73 -17.01 -10.47
N ILE A 168 3.54 -15.81 -11.03
CA ILE A 168 4.19 -15.41 -12.29
C ILE A 168 5.71 -15.46 -12.14
N GLN A 169 6.27 -14.93 -11.05
CA GLN A 169 7.70 -14.97 -10.78
C GLN A 169 8.21 -16.42 -10.70
N GLU A 170 7.50 -17.31 -10.02
CA GLU A 170 7.87 -18.73 -9.96
C GLU A 170 7.91 -19.40 -11.35
N TYR A 171 7.00 -19.05 -12.28
CA TYR A 171 7.09 -19.53 -13.67
C TYR A 171 8.28 -18.93 -14.42
N LEU A 172 8.60 -17.64 -14.21
CA LEU A 172 9.73 -16.96 -14.83
C LEU A 172 11.07 -17.52 -14.36
N HIS A 173 11.18 -17.87 -13.07
CA HIS A 173 12.36 -18.48 -12.46
C HIS A 173 12.42 -20.00 -12.63
N ALA A 174 11.46 -20.59 -13.36
CA ALA A 174 11.34 -22.03 -13.60
C ALA A 174 11.19 -22.89 -12.32
N GLU A 175 10.71 -22.28 -11.23
CA GLU A 175 10.29 -22.96 -10.00
C GLU A 175 8.92 -23.65 -10.19
N ARG A 176 8.05 -23.07 -11.02
CA ARG A 176 6.88 -23.75 -11.61
C ARG A 176 7.18 -24.07 -13.07
N LYS A 177 7.50 -25.33 -13.36
CA LYS A 177 7.88 -25.75 -14.72
C LYS A 177 6.66 -25.92 -15.62
N THR A 178 6.38 -24.93 -16.46
CA THR A 178 5.37 -25.02 -17.52
C THR A 178 5.84 -24.19 -18.72
N ALA A 179 6.33 -24.85 -19.77
CA ALA A 179 6.99 -24.20 -20.90
C ALA A 179 6.12 -23.11 -21.59
N PRO A 180 4.81 -23.32 -21.85
CA PRO A 180 3.95 -22.27 -22.41
C PRO A 180 3.87 -21.02 -21.54
N MET A 181 3.68 -21.18 -20.22
CA MET A 181 3.59 -20.06 -19.28
C MET A 181 4.91 -19.29 -19.21
N HIS A 182 6.04 -19.98 -19.15
CA HIS A 182 7.35 -19.34 -19.11
C HIS A 182 7.61 -18.46 -20.36
N ALA A 183 7.33 -18.99 -21.56
CA ALA A 183 7.53 -18.27 -22.82
C ALA A 183 6.63 -17.03 -22.93
N MET A 184 5.39 -17.13 -22.45
CA MET A 184 4.43 -16.04 -22.46
C MET A 184 4.80 -14.94 -21.46
N LEU A 185 5.07 -15.31 -20.20
CA LEU A 185 5.30 -14.36 -19.12
C LEU A 185 6.60 -13.57 -19.29
N LYS A 186 7.60 -14.13 -19.99
CA LYS A 186 8.86 -13.44 -20.31
C LYS A 186 8.68 -12.15 -21.12
N ARG A 187 7.55 -11.99 -21.81
CA ARG A 187 7.24 -10.80 -22.61
C ARG A 187 6.65 -9.65 -21.80
N LEU A 188 6.24 -9.91 -20.56
CA LEU A 188 5.60 -8.91 -19.70
C LEU A 188 6.65 -8.18 -18.88
N ASN A 189 6.59 -6.84 -18.84
CA ASN A 189 7.35 -6.08 -17.85
C ASN A 189 6.69 -6.19 -16.46
N ARG A 190 7.33 -5.61 -15.44
CA ARG A 190 6.83 -5.68 -14.07
C ARG A 190 5.44 -5.05 -13.90
N LEU A 191 5.23 -3.87 -14.47
CA LEU A 191 3.95 -3.17 -14.36
C LEU A 191 2.82 -3.96 -15.01
N ASP A 192 3.09 -4.59 -16.16
CA ASP A 192 2.14 -5.45 -16.86
C ASP A 192 1.73 -6.65 -16.01
N ARG A 193 2.69 -7.31 -15.34
CA ARG A 193 2.38 -8.45 -14.45
C ARG A 193 1.48 -8.05 -13.28
N GLU A 194 1.80 -6.94 -12.63
CA GLU A 194 1.01 -6.40 -11.53
C GLU A 194 -0.40 -5.96 -11.99
N SER A 195 -0.48 -5.32 -13.17
CA SER A 195 -1.75 -4.94 -13.78
C SER A 195 -2.61 -6.14 -14.15
N VAL A 196 -2.05 -7.19 -14.75
CA VAL A 196 -2.76 -8.43 -15.07
C VAL A 196 -3.25 -9.12 -13.80
N ALA A 197 -2.43 -9.14 -12.75
CA ALA A 197 -2.84 -9.66 -11.44
C ALA A 197 -4.05 -8.89 -10.88
N LEU A 198 -4.02 -7.55 -10.90
CA LEU A 198 -5.16 -6.73 -10.48
C LEU A 198 -6.41 -6.98 -11.33
N TYR A 199 -6.26 -7.08 -12.65
CA TYR A 199 -7.37 -7.35 -13.57
C TYR A 199 -8.07 -8.67 -13.22
N PHE A 200 -7.31 -9.77 -13.13
CA PHE A 200 -7.89 -11.08 -12.81
C PHE A 200 -8.40 -11.17 -11.37
N ALA A 201 -7.74 -10.52 -10.41
CA ALA A 201 -8.23 -10.40 -9.03
C ALA A 201 -9.61 -9.73 -8.94
N SER A 202 -9.94 -8.90 -9.93
CA SER A 202 -11.21 -8.16 -10.01
C SER A 202 -12.30 -8.88 -10.80
N GLN A 203 -11.99 -10.02 -11.44
CA GLN A 203 -13.00 -10.79 -12.16
C GLN A 203 -13.81 -11.66 -11.20
N THR A 204 -15.08 -11.87 -11.51
CA THR A 204 -15.97 -12.73 -10.74
C THR A 204 -15.67 -14.19 -11.05
N PRO A 205 -15.26 -15.00 -10.06
CA PRO A 205 -15.06 -16.43 -10.27
C PRO A 205 -16.38 -17.11 -10.62
N ALA A 206 -16.35 -17.99 -11.62
CA ALA A 206 -17.49 -18.83 -11.96
C ALA A 206 -17.69 -19.92 -10.91
N GLN A 207 -18.94 -20.14 -10.52
CA GLN A 207 -19.32 -21.30 -9.71
C GLN A 207 -19.14 -22.57 -10.54
N ARG A 208 -18.42 -23.56 -10.01
CA ARG A 208 -18.25 -24.86 -10.68
C ARG A 208 -19.24 -25.89 -10.14
N ALA A 209 -19.61 -26.81 -11.02
CA ALA A 209 -20.31 -28.03 -10.64
C ALA A 209 -19.36 -28.99 -9.92
N ALA A 210 -19.94 -29.98 -9.23
CA ALA A 210 -19.17 -31.06 -8.62
C ALA A 210 -18.31 -31.78 -9.67
N PRO A 211 -17.00 -31.94 -9.43
CA PRO A 211 -16.12 -32.66 -10.36
C PRO A 211 -16.42 -34.16 -10.31
N ALA A 212 -16.08 -34.87 -11.39
CA ALA A 212 -16.14 -36.33 -11.43
C ALA A 212 -15.03 -37.01 -10.58
N VAL A 213 -14.02 -36.25 -10.14
CA VAL A 213 -12.88 -36.73 -9.35
C VAL A 213 -13.05 -36.28 -7.90
N GLY A 214 -12.87 -37.22 -6.97
CA GLY A 214 -12.99 -36.97 -5.54
C GLY A 214 -14.44 -36.91 -5.03
N ASP A 215 -14.59 -36.88 -3.71
CA ASP A 215 -15.84 -36.67 -3.00
C ASP A 215 -15.72 -35.42 -2.11
N ALA A 216 -16.53 -34.41 -2.41
CA ALA A 216 -16.52 -33.14 -1.70
C ALA A 216 -16.93 -33.28 -0.22
N ALA A 217 -17.85 -34.18 0.11
CA ALA A 217 -18.29 -34.40 1.49
C ALA A 217 -17.19 -35.08 2.31
N ALA A 218 -16.46 -36.03 1.71
CA ALA A 218 -15.28 -36.63 2.32
C ALA A 218 -14.10 -35.64 2.41
N GLY A 219 -14.04 -34.64 1.53
CA GLY A 219 -12.99 -33.62 1.48
C GLY A 219 -13.13 -32.51 2.51
N GLU A 220 -14.35 -32.19 2.92
CA GLU A 220 -14.66 -31.13 3.89
C GLU A 220 -13.89 -31.27 5.22
N PRO A 221 -13.96 -32.41 5.95
CA PRO A 221 -13.22 -32.54 7.21
C PRO A 221 -11.70 -32.49 7.03
N LEU A 222 -11.19 -33.00 5.90
CA LEU A 222 -9.75 -32.96 5.56
C LEU A 222 -9.26 -31.54 5.26
N SER A 223 -10.15 -30.67 4.80
CA SER A 223 -9.83 -29.29 4.40
C SER A 223 -9.76 -28.32 5.59
N ALA A 224 -10.18 -28.74 6.78
CA ALA A 224 -10.21 -27.88 7.97
C ALA A 224 -8.85 -27.25 8.29
N VAL A 225 -7.75 -28.02 8.16
CA VAL A 225 -6.39 -27.51 8.38
C VAL A 225 -5.96 -26.49 7.32
N CYS A 226 -6.39 -26.68 6.07
CA CYS A 226 -6.11 -25.77 4.96
C CYS A 226 -6.81 -24.42 5.14
N GLY A 227 -7.99 -24.44 5.78
CA GLY A 227 -8.79 -23.26 6.05
C GLY A 227 -8.12 -22.22 6.96
N GLY A 228 -7.12 -22.61 7.76
CA GLY A 228 -6.37 -21.68 8.62
C GLY A 228 -5.61 -20.59 7.84
N CYS A 229 -5.18 -20.89 6.61
CA CYS A 229 -4.52 -19.93 5.74
C CYS A 229 -5.38 -19.55 4.53
N HIS A 230 -6.03 -20.53 3.90
CA HIS A 230 -6.81 -20.31 2.68
C HIS A 230 -8.25 -19.84 2.95
N GLY A 231 -8.64 -19.72 4.22
CA GLY A 231 -10.03 -19.50 4.63
C GLY A 231 -10.84 -20.80 4.61
N PRO A 232 -11.87 -20.96 5.47
CA PRO A 232 -12.62 -22.21 5.64
C PRO A 232 -13.25 -22.71 4.32
N HIS A 233 -13.67 -21.78 3.46
CA HIS A 233 -14.23 -22.08 2.15
C HIS A 233 -13.24 -21.87 1.00
N GLY A 234 -11.95 -21.65 1.27
CA GLY A 234 -10.92 -21.44 0.25
C GLY A 234 -10.91 -20.04 -0.34
N VAL A 235 -11.46 -19.05 0.38
CA VAL A 235 -11.35 -17.63 0.07
C VAL A 235 -10.48 -16.98 1.16
N SER A 236 -9.21 -16.74 0.84
CA SER A 236 -8.24 -16.17 1.78
C SER A 236 -8.49 -14.68 1.99
N THR A 237 -8.11 -14.18 3.16
CA THR A 237 -8.05 -12.75 3.48
C THR A 237 -6.64 -12.18 3.35
N ASP A 238 -5.64 -13.03 3.14
CA ASP A 238 -4.25 -12.66 2.92
C ASP A 238 -3.94 -12.61 1.42
N ALA A 239 -3.52 -11.45 0.93
CA ALA A 239 -3.23 -11.24 -0.49
C ALA A 239 -2.06 -12.10 -1.02
N THR A 240 -1.24 -12.69 -0.15
CA THR A 240 -0.13 -13.59 -0.52
C THR A 240 -0.53 -15.06 -0.53
N THR A 241 -1.69 -15.41 0.04
CA THR A 241 -2.18 -16.78 0.14
C THR A 241 -3.26 -17.03 -0.91
N PRO A 242 -3.16 -18.06 -1.77
CA PRO A 242 -4.10 -18.20 -2.87
C PRO A 242 -5.52 -18.57 -2.43
N ASN A 243 -6.49 -18.10 -3.19
CA ASN A 243 -7.85 -18.63 -3.16
C ASN A 243 -7.88 -20.01 -3.83
N LEU A 244 -8.57 -20.95 -3.18
CA LEU A 244 -8.81 -22.32 -3.64
C LEU A 244 -10.25 -22.51 -4.15
N ALA A 245 -11.18 -21.70 -3.63
CA ALA A 245 -12.61 -21.77 -3.94
C ALA A 245 -12.87 -21.59 -5.44
N GLY A 246 -13.67 -22.48 -6.04
CA GLY A 246 -14.07 -22.40 -7.45
C GLY A 246 -12.95 -22.73 -8.44
N GLN A 247 -11.83 -23.26 -7.96
CA GLN A 247 -10.72 -23.68 -8.82
C GLN A 247 -11.00 -25.04 -9.48
N ASP A 248 -10.34 -25.31 -10.61
CA ASP A 248 -10.42 -26.62 -11.26
C ASP A 248 -9.88 -27.73 -10.36
N ALA A 249 -10.67 -28.78 -10.15
CA ALA A 249 -10.32 -29.87 -9.25
C ALA A 249 -9.06 -30.61 -9.70
N ARG A 250 -8.86 -30.84 -11.01
CA ARG A 250 -7.64 -31.50 -11.50
C ARG A 250 -6.43 -30.59 -11.29
N TYR A 251 -6.56 -29.30 -11.56
CA TYR A 251 -5.50 -28.34 -11.24
C TYR A 251 -5.14 -28.36 -9.75
N LEU A 252 -6.12 -28.40 -8.85
CA LEU A 252 -5.88 -28.48 -7.41
C LEU A 252 -5.14 -29.76 -7.05
N VAL A 253 -5.57 -30.92 -7.57
CA VAL A 253 -4.87 -32.20 -7.38
C VAL A 253 -3.40 -32.09 -7.80
N ASP A 254 -3.16 -31.63 -9.03
CA ASP A 254 -1.81 -31.50 -9.58
C ASP A 254 -0.96 -30.52 -8.78
N ALA A 255 -1.52 -29.38 -8.38
CA ALA A 255 -0.84 -28.37 -7.59
C ALA A 255 -0.47 -28.88 -6.19
N ILE A 256 -1.38 -29.59 -5.52
CA ILE A 256 -1.15 -30.16 -4.19
C ILE A 256 -0.07 -31.24 -4.26
N LYS A 257 -0.16 -32.16 -5.24
CA LYS A 257 0.88 -33.17 -5.47
C LYS A 257 2.24 -32.54 -5.80
N ALA A 258 2.24 -31.45 -6.58
CA ALA A 258 3.48 -30.75 -6.93
C ALA A 258 4.22 -30.15 -5.73
N TYR A 259 3.54 -29.78 -4.64
CA TYR A 259 4.19 -29.30 -3.41
C TYR A 259 5.00 -30.37 -2.67
N ARG A 260 4.79 -31.66 -2.98
CA ARG A 260 5.63 -32.76 -2.45
C ARG A 260 6.99 -32.84 -3.12
N THR A 261 7.14 -32.30 -4.33
CA THR A 261 8.31 -32.54 -5.18
C THR A 261 8.83 -31.26 -5.82
N THR A 262 8.07 -30.67 -6.75
CA THR A 262 8.55 -29.64 -7.66
C THR A 262 8.30 -28.20 -7.18
N ARG A 263 7.21 -27.95 -6.45
CA ARG A 263 6.88 -26.61 -5.92
C ARG A 263 7.46 -26.47 -4.52
N LYS A 264 8.56 -25.75 -4.41
CA LYS A 264 9.30 -25.58 -3.15
C LYS A 264 8.68 -24.48 -2.29
N ARG A 265 7.62 -24.80 -1.54
CA ARG A 265 7.10 -23.96 -0.45
C ARG A 265 6.96 -24.80 0.79
N GLU A 266 7.87 -24.63 1.74
CA GLU A 266 7.96 -25.48 2.92
C GLU A 266 6.69 -25.44 3.76
N SER A 267 6.08 -24.26 3.90
CA SER A 267 4.80 -24.09 4.59
C SER A 267 3.72 -25.00 4.02
N MET A 268 3.56 -25.07 2.69
CA MET A 268 2.59 -25.97 2.06
C MET A 268 3.01 -27.44 2.09
N ARG A 269 4.31 -27.72 1.89
CA ARG A 269 4.84 -29.10 1.86
C ARG A 269 4.54 -29.85 3.15
N LEU A 270 4.67 -29.18 4.30
CA LEU A 270 4.41 -29.75 5.62
C LEU A 270 2.99 -30.33 5.74
N TYR A 271 1.98 -29.64 5.20
CA TYR A 271 0.58 -30.07 5.31
C TYR A 271 0.19 -31.14 4.29
N VAL A 272 0.87 -31.23 3.14
CA VAL A 272 0.42 -32.11 2.03
C VAL A 272 1.21 -33.42 1.92
N THR A 273 2.37 -33.53 2.58
CA THR A 273 3.25 -34.71 2.45
C THR A 273 2.62 -35.99 3.01
N GLY A 274 1.82 -35.87 4.09
CA GLY A 274 1.17 -37.02 4.73
C GLY A 274 -0.15 -37.48 4.11
N LEU A 275 -0.71 -36.73 3.16
CA LEU A 275 -2.00 -37.07 2.55
C LEU A 275 -1.85 -38.26 1.57
N SER A 276 -2.88 -39.05 1.40
CA SER A 276 -3.02 -39.98 0.28
C SER A 276 -3.49 -39.26 -0.98
N ASP A 277 -3.34 -39.90 -2.14
CA ASP A 277 -3.85 -39.35 -3.39
C ASP A 277 -5.38 -39.20 -3.39
N LYS A 278 -6.09 -40.13 -2.73
CA LYS A 278 -7.55 -40.05 -2.59
C LYS A 278 -8.00 -38.90 -1.71
N GLU A 279 -7.28 -38.62 -0.62
CA GLU A 279 -7.55 -37.46 0.24
C GLU A 279 -7.32 -36.15 -0.52
N ILE A 280 -6.27 -36.07 -1.34
CA ILE A 280 -6.03 -34.90 -2.21
C ILE A 280 -7.18 -34.70 -3.18
N GLU A 281 -7.66 -35.77 -3.84
CA GLU A 281 -8.81 -35.69 -4.74
C GLU A 281 -10.07 -35.19 -4.02
N ASN A 282 -10.33 -35.67 -2.82
CA ASN A 282 -11.48 -35.25 -2.01
C ASN A 282 -11.36 -33.77 -1.60
N ILE A 283 -10.19 -33.32 -1.13
CA ILE A 283 -9.92 -31.90 -0.80
C ILE A 283 -10.11 -31.01 -2.03
N ALA A 284 -9.59 -31.44 -3.18
CA ALA A 284 -9.77 -30.72 -4.44
C ALA A 284 -11.24 -30.64 -4.86
N ALA A 285 -12.00 -31.73 -4.69
CA ALA A 285 -13.44 -31.76 -4.96
C ALA A 285 -14.21 -30.80 -4.05
N PHE A 286 -13.86 -30.75 -2.76
CA PHE A 286 -14.46 -29.83 -1.79
C PHE A 286 -14.25 -28.37 -2.20
N TYR A 287 -13.01 -27.95 -2.47
CA TYR A 287 -12.72 -26.56 -2.81
C TYR A 287 -13.24 -26.14 -4.20
N ALA A 288 -13.28 -27.08 -5.16
CA ALA A 288 -13.78 -26.79 -6.50
C ALA A 288 -15.24 -26.30 -6.50
N VAL A 289 -16.08 -26.80 -5.59
CA VAL A 289 -17.50 -26.42 -5.49
C VAL A 289 -17.76 -25.26 -4.52
N GLN A 290 -16.74 -24.74 -3.83
CA GLN A 290 -16.94 -23.61 -2.93
C GLN A 290 -17.24 -22.33 -3.70
N LYS A 291 -18.13 -21.52 -3.14
CA LYS A 291 -18.44 -20.19 -3.67
C LYS A 291 -17.25 -19.27 -3.45
N SER A 292 -16.81 -18.62 -4.52
CA SER A 292 -15.73 -17.63 -4.49
C SER A 292 -16.25 -16.23 -4.81
N ARG A 293 -15.35 -15.24 -4.80
CA ARG A 293 -15.65 -13.83 -5.06
C ARG A 293 -14.41 -13.13 -5.64
N PRO A 294 -14.58 -11.96 -6.29
CA PRO A 294 -13.44 -11.10 -6.58
C PRO A 294 -12.59 -10.85 -5.32
N ALA A 295 -11.27 -10.92 -5.49
CA ALA A 295 -10.32 -10.57 -4.44
C ALA A 295 -10.19 -9.05 -4.30
N GLU A 296 -10.36 -8.31 -5.39
CA GLU A 296 -10.20 -6.86 -5.45
C GLU A 296 -11.31 -6.16 -6.23
N LYS A 297 -11.39 -4.84 -6.08
CA LYS A 297 -12.24 -3.94 -6.88
C LYS A 297 -11.38 -3.06 -7.79
N GLY A 298 -10.68 -3.67 -8.75
CA GLY A 298 -9.66 -3.00 -9.56
C GLY A 298 -10.14 -1.77 -10.32
N GLN A 299 -11.42 -1.72 -10.72
CA GLN A 299 -12.01 -0.60 -11.46
C GLN A 299 -12.08 0.70 -10.62
N THR A 300 -12.32 0.58 -9.30
CA THR A 300 -12.43 1.73 -8.39
C THR A 300 -11.23 1.86 -7.46
N PHE A 301 -10.28 0.92 -7.52
CA PHE A 301 -9.20 0.78 -6.54
C PHE A 301 -8.41 2.08 -6.33
N ILE A 302 -8.09 2.80 -7.41
CA ILE A 302 -7.29 4.03 -7.33
C ILE A 302 -8.09 5.19 -6.72
N GLN A 303 -9.39 5.28 -7.02
CA GLN A 303 -10.29 6.26 -6.43
C GLN A 303 -10.50 5.98 -4.94
N ASP A 304 -10.80 4.74 -4.58
CA ASP A 304 -10.96 4.30 -3.19
C ASP A 304 -9.68 4.52 -2.37
N LEU A 305 -8.51 4.32 -3.00
CA LEU A 305 -7.22 4.64 -2.40
C LEU A 305 -7.03 6.14 -2.19
N ALA A 306 -7.35 6.96 -3.19
CA ALA A 306 -7.24 8.41 -3.08
C ALA A 306 -8.13 8.96 -1.94
N GLU A 307 -9.35 8.44 -1.78
CA GLU A 307 -10.21 8.78 -0.64
C GLU A 307 -9.56 8.44 0.70
N LYS A 308 -8.87 7.29 0.79
CA LYS A 308 -8.11 6.91 1.99
C LYS A 308 -6.96 7.87 2.27
N CYS A 309 -6.19 8.24 1.25
CA CYS A 309 -5.09 9.19 1.35
C CYS A 309 -5.58 10.60 1.73
N ASN A 310 -6.73 11.03 1.20
CA ASN A 310 -7.30 12.35 1.44
C ASN A 310 -7.71 12.60 2.89
N ARG A 311 -7.92 11.55 3.71
CA ARG A 311 -8.17 11.70 5.15
C ARG A 311 -7.03 12.40 5.90
N CYS A 312 -5.81 12.34 5.38
CA CYS A 312 -4.65 13.01 5.94
C CYS A 312 -4.07 14.08 5.00
N HIS A 313 -4.13 13.86 3.69
CA HIS A 313 -3.48 14.76 2.73
C HIS A 313 -4.43 15.80 2.08
N GLY A 314 -5.73 15.74 2.40
CA GLY A 314 -6.74 16.67 1.89
C GLY A 314 -6.61 18.08 2.48
N ALA A 315 -7.24 19.07 1.84
CA ALA A 315 -7.09 20.49 2.18
C ALA A 315 -7.36 20.81 3.67
N GLY A 316 -8.37 20.18 4.28
CA GLY A 316 -8.79 20.42 5.67
C GLY A 316 -7.98 19.69 6.76
N ALA A 317 -6.97 18.91 6.40
CA ALA A 317 -6.17 18.13 7.36
C ALA A 317 -4.94 18.89 7.90
N ASP A 318 -5.08 20.20 8.15
CA ASP A 318 -4.00 20.98 8.79
C ASP A 318 -4.06 20.77 10.31
N SER A 319 -3.14 19.97 10.83
CA SER A 319 -2.98 19.78 12.26
C SER A 319 -1.51 20.00 12.61
N PRO A 320 -1.18 20.93 13.54
CA PRO A 320 0.18 21.09 14.04
C PRO A 320 0.77 19.79 14.64
N ALA A 321 -0.09 18.86 15.10
CA ALA A 321 0.32 17.57 15.64
C ALA A 321 0.66 16.52 14.56
N MET A 322 0.29 16.75 13.30
CA MET A 322 0.57 15.87 12.18
C MET A 322 1.06 16.68 10.98
N ALA A 323 2.39 16.80 10.85
CA ALA A 323 3.04 17.43 9.71
C ALA A 323 2.90 16.56 8.44
N VAL A 324 1.74 16.63 7.79
CA VAL A 324 1.41 15.88 6.57
C VAL A 324 1.43 16.80 5.34
N PRO A 325 2.01 16.38 4.22
CA PRO A 325 2.06 17.20 3.02
C PRO A 325 0.70 17.28 2.32
N LYS A 326 0.45 18.40 1.64
CA LYS A 326 -0.44 18.44 0.48
C LYS A 326 0.20 17.67 -0.67
N ILE A 327 -0.56 16.79 -1.31
CA ILE A 327 -0.05 15.92 -2.39
C ILE A 327 -0.76 16.17 -3.74
N SER A 328 -1.94 16.80 -3.75
CA SER A 328 -2.60 17.24 -4.98
C SER A 328 -1.76 18.28 -5.71
N GLY A 329 -1.61 18.11 -7.01
CA GLY A 329 -0.81 18.96 -7.89
C GLY A 329 0.69 18.84 -7.68
N GLN A 330 1.18 17.85 -6.94
CA GLN A 330 2.61 17.60 -6.72
C GLN A 330 3.24 16.88 -7.92
N ASP A 331 4.56 17.02 -8.10
CA ASP A 331 5.31 16.33 -9.14
C ASP A 331 5.12 14.80 -9.07
N ARG A 332 4.76 14.20 -10.21
CA ARG A 332 4.45 12.77 -10.31
C ARG A 332 5.65 11.92 -9.89
N ASP A 333 6.83 12.22 -10.41
CA ASP A 333 8.01 11.39 -10.21
C ASP A 333 8.50 11.49 -8.76
N TYR A 334 8.34 12.66 -8.13
CA TYR A 334 8.56 12.85 -6.71
C TYR A 334 7.58 12.01 -5.88
N LEU A 335 6.29 12.00 -6.21
CA LEU A 335 5.31 11.17 -5.51
C LEU A 335 5.63 9.69 -5.63
N VAL A 336 5.98 9.20 -6.82
CA VAL A 336 6.41 7.81 -7.05
C VAL A 336 7.64 7.48 -6.21
N MET A 337 8.67 8.32 -6.27
CA MET A 337 9.91 8.14 -5.49
C MET A 337 9.61 8.12 -3.99
N ALA A 338 8.80 9.06 -3.50
CA ALA A 338 8.46 9.18 -2.09
C ALA A 338 7.67 7.98 -1.58
N LEU A 339 6.62 7.55 -2.30
CA LEU A 339 5.79 6.41 -1.92
C LEU A 339 6.60 5.11 -1.93
N ARG A 340 7.46 4.89 -2.93
CA ARG A 340 8.41 3.76 -2.94
C ARG A 340 9.36 3.83 -1.75
N ALA A 341 9.92 4.99 -1.45
CA ALA A 341 10.83 5.13 -0.31
C ALA A 341 10.15 4.85 1.04
N TYR A 342 8.88 5.24 1.22
CA TYR A 342 8.12 4.86 2.41
C TYR A 342 7.84 3.36 2.47
N ARG A 343 7.41 2.77 1.36
CA ARG A 343 7.12 1.33 1.27
C ARG A 343 8.35 0.50 1.60
N ASP A 344 9.49 0.89 1.03
CA ASP A 344 10.75 0.17 1.13
C ASP A 344 11.55 0.56 2.39
N ASP A 345 10.94 1.32 3.31
CA ASP A 345 11.53 1.80 4.58
C ASP A 345 12.84 2.60 4.41
N ARG A 346 13.01 3.25 3.24
CA ARG A 346 14.12 4.16 2.93
C ARG A 346 13.83 5.60 3.34
N ARG A 347 12.61 5.88 3.79
CA ARG A 347 12.17 7.19 4.29
C ARG A 347 11.34 6.98 5.55
N GLU A 348 11.83 7.53 6.66
CA GLU A 348 11.24 7.30 7.97
C GLU A 348 9.80 7.82 8.06
N SER A 349 8.86 6.92 8.33
CA SER A 349 7.50 7.19 8.82
C SER A 349 6.79 5.85 9.02
N SER A 350 6.55 5.45 10.27
CA SER A 350 5.84 4.20 10.57
C SER A 350 4.43 4.16 9.98
N MET A 351 3.75 5.32 9.96
CA MET A 351 2.41 5.45 9.37
C MET A 351 2.46 5.32 7.84
N MET A 352 3.31 6.09 7.15
CA MET A 352 3.35 6.03 5.69
C MET A 352 3.95 4.73 5.18
N HIS A 353 4.88 4.11 5.91
CA HIS A 353 5.35 2.75 5.61
C HIS A 353 4.18 1.78 5.59
N LYS A 354 3.39 1.69 6.67
CA LYS A 354 2.19 0.83 6.73
C LYS A 354 1.16 1.17 5.66
N MET A 355 0.97 2.45 5.35
CA MET A 355 0.02 2.89 4.33
C MET A 355 0.46 2.55 2.91
N SER A 356 1.76 2.45 2.63
CA SER A 356 2.29 2.17 1.29
C SER A 356 2.72 0.72 1.08
N LEU A 357 2.98 -0.01 2.17
CA LEU A 357 3.39 -1.43 2.19
C LEU A 357 2.54 -2.35 1.29
N PRO A 358 1.20 -2.25 1.27
CA PRO A 358 0.37 -3.18 0.51
C PRO A 358 0.40 -2.95 -1.01
N TYR A 359 0.96 -1.83 -1.49
CA TYR A 359 0.76 -1.38 -2.86
C TYR A 359 1.95 -1.68 -3.77
N SER A 360 1.62 -2.26 -4.92
CA SER A 360 2.57 -2.55 -5.98
C SER A 360 3.02 -1.26 -6.70
N ASP A 361 4.01 -1.37 -7.57
CA ASP A 361 4.52 -0.22 -8.31
C ASP A 361 3.51 0.35 -9.29
N THR A 362 2.73 -0.49 -9.96
CA THR A 362 1.63 -0.05 -10.82
C THR A 362 0.61 0.79 -10.03
N ILE A 363 0.26 0.39 -8.80
CA ILE A 363 -0.65 1.16 -7.95
C ILE A 363 -0.02 2.49 -7.55
N ILE A 364 1.26 2.48 -7.11
CA ILE A 364 2.00 3.68 -6.73
C ILE A 364 2.09 4.68 -7.90
N GLU A 365 2.40 4.21 -9.10
CA GLU A 365 2.46 5.08 -10.28
C GLU A 365 1.09 5.64 -10.65
N SER A 366 0.03 4.85 -10.52
CA SER A 366 -1.34 5.29 -10.82
C SER A 366 -1.83 6.35 -9.82
N ILE A 367 -1.61 6.15 -8.52
CA ILE A 367 -2.01 7.12 -7.50
C ILE A 367 -1.17 8.40 -7.59
N ALA A 368 0.12 8.30 -7.94
CA ALA A 368 0.98 9.46 -8.18
C ALA A 368 0.50 10.26 -9.39
N SER A 369 0.20 9.60 -10.52
CA SER A 369 -0.36 10.27 -11.70
C SER A 369 -1.70 10.93 -11.40
N LEU A 370 -2.57 10.29 -10.61
CA LEU A 370 -3.84 10.89 -10.18
C LEU A 370 -3.60 12.20 -9.44
N TYR A 371 -2.76 12.20 -8.40
CA TYR A 371 -2.51 13.40 -7.62
C TYR A 371 -1.77 14.49 -8.40
N ALA A 372 -0.84 14.13 -9.26
CA ALA A 372 -0.16 15.09 -10.14
C ALA A 372 -1.11 15.78 -11.13
N SER A 373 -2.18 15.09 -11.56
CA SER A 373 -3.20 15.66 -12.45
C SER A 373 -4.21 16.57 -11.73
N GLN A 374 -4.32 16.48 -10.41
CA GLN A 374 -5.25 17.31 -9.62
C GLN A 374 -4.72 18.73 -9.47
N PRO A 375 -5.59 19.74 -9.31
CA PRO A 375 -5.15 21.09 -8.97
C PRO A 375 -4.37 21.09 -7.67
N ALA A 376 -3.22 21.77 -7.66
CA ALA A 376 -2.56 22.19 -6.42
C ALA A 376 -3.53 23.09 -5.62
N LYS A 377 -3.64 22.86 -4.31
CA LYS A 377 -4.59 23.55 -3.41
C LYS A 377 -3.90 24.13 -2.20
#